data_AF-A0A927NTZ1-F1
#
_entry.id   AF-A0A927NTZ1-F1
#
_cell.length_a   1.000
_cell.length_b   1.000
_cell.length_c   1.000
_cell.angle_alpha   90.00
_cell.angle_beta   90.00
_cell.angle_gamma   90.00
#
_symmetry.space_group_name_H-M   'P 1'
#
loop_
_entity.id
_entity.type
_entity.pdbx_description
1 polymer ?
#
loop_
_entity_poly.entity_id
_entity_poly.type
_entity_poly.pdbx_seq_one_letter_code
_entity_poly.pdbx_strand_id
1 'polypeptide(L)'
;MQKFCPRCLLSEIDLEREFRHIYEYIEALPEDLKAPRELYEERLAICKNCDELLSGMCKKCGCYVEMRAAQKKGYCPSEKHHW
;
A
#
# COMPACT_ATOMS: atom_id res chain seq x y z
N MET A 1 -10.29 -18.25 -14.95
CA MET A 1 -9.51 -17.03 -15.30
C MET A 1 -10.49 -15.88 -15.47
N GLN A 2 -10.69 -15.05 -14.45
CA GLN A 2 -11.62 -13.92 -14.52
C GLN A 2 -10.88 -12.72 -15.11
N LYS A 3 -11.33 -12.25 -16.27
CA LYS A 3 -10.76 -11.09 -16.98
C LYS A 3 -11.15 -9.81 -16.24
N PHE A 4 -10.15 -9.04 -15.84
CA PHE A 4 -10.26 -7.70 -15.24
C PHE A 4 -11.10 -6.77 -16.14
N CYS A 5 -12.14 -6.15 -15.59
CA CYS A 5 -13.00 -5.19 -16.28
C CYS A 5 -12.48 -3.77 -16.02
N PRO A 6 -12.00 -3.02 -17.02
CA PRO A 6 -11.29 -1.75 -16.80
C PRO A 6 -12.21 -0.55 -16.52
N ARG A 7 -13.50 -0.74 -16.20
CA ARG A 7 -14.50 0.35 -16.09
C ARG A 7 -15.49 0.21 -14.93
N CYS A 8 -15.01 -0.13 -13.74
CA CYS A 8 -15.83 0.03 -12.54
C CYS A 8 -15.73 1.48 -12.05
N LEU A 9 -16.86 2.13 -11.82
CA LEU A 9 -16.94 3.44 -11.18
C LEU A 9 -16.58 3.32 -9.69
N LEU A 10 -16.16 4.42 -9.05
CA LEU A 10 -15.82 4.44 -7.61
C LEU A 10 -16.98 3.96 -6.72
N SER A 11 -18.22 4.11 -7.20
CA SER A 11 -19.47 3.62 -6.57
C SER A 11 -19.69 2.11 -6.67
N GLU A 12 -18.93 1.43 -7.53
CA GLU A 12 -18.98 -0.02 -7.76
C GLU A 12 -17.79 -0.74 -7.12
N ILE A 13 -16.86 0.02 -6.52
CA ILE A 13 -15.73 -0.49 -5.78
C ILE A 13 -16.19 -0.77 -4.36
N ASP A 14 -16.28 -2.05 -4.03
CA ASP A 14 -16.41 -2.51 -2.66
C ASP A 14 -15.06 -2.30 -1.96
N LEU A 15 -14.97 -1.22 -1.17
CA LEU A 15 -13.75 -0.84 -0.46
C LEU A 15 -13.26 -1.98 0.46
N GLU A 16 -14.18 -2.74 1.09
CA GLU A 16 -13.82 -3.86 1.96
C GLU A 16 -13.16 -5.00 1.18
N ARG A 17 -13.65 -5.27 -0.04
CA ARG A 17 -13.05 -6.25 -0.95
C ARG A 17 -11.68 -5.81 -1.45
N GLU A 18 -11.52 -4.52 -1.76
CA GLU A 18 -10.23 -3.95 -2.20
C GLU A 18 -9.19 -4.02 -1.07
N PHE A 19 -9.57 -3.66 0.17
CA PHE A 19 -8.70 -3.82 1.33
C PHE A 19 -8.30 -5.27 1.53
N ARG A 20 -9.22 -6.22 1.42
CA ARG A 20 -8.92 -7.66 1.53
C ARG A 20 -7.85 -8.08 0.53
N HIS A 21 -7.99 -7.70 -0.74
CA HIS A 21 -7.01 -8.03 -1.77
C HIS A 21 -5.62 -7.45 -1.48
N ILE A 22 -5.55 -6.26 -0.89
CA ILE A 22 -4.27 -5.64 -0.49
C ILE A 22 -3.60 -6.45 0.63
N TYR A 23 -4.35 -6.84 1.66
CA TYR A 23 -3.82 -7.65 2.74
C TYR A 23 -3.39 -9.04 2.25
N GLU A 24 -4.20 -9.69 1.41
CA GLU A 24 -3.84 -10.97 0.79
C GLU A 24 -2.54 -10.87 -0.02
N TYR A 25 -2.34 -9.78 -0.76
CA TYR A 25 -1.08 -9.54 -1.47
C TYR A 25 0.11 -9.39 -0.52
N ILE A 26 -0.04 -8.61 0.56
CA ILE A 26 1.01 -8.40 1.57
C ILE A 26 1.35 -9.71 2.29
N GLU A 27 0.36 -10.56 2.56
CA GLU A 27 0.55 -11.89 3.16
C GLU A 27 1.24 -12.85 2.20
N ALA A 28 0.90 -12.81 0.92
CA ALA A 28 1.51 -13.64 -0.12
C ALA A 28 2.93 -13.20 -0.54
N LEU A 29 3.42 -12.04 -0.06
CA LEU A 29 4.79 -11.61 -0.32
C LEU A 29 5.78 -12.62 0.27
N PRO A 30 6.76 -13.10 -0.52
CA PRO A 30 7.80 -13.99 0.00
C PRO A 30 8.67 -13.25 1.02
N GLU A 31 9.13 -13.96 2.05
CA GLU A 31 9.85 -13.37 3.20
C GLU A 31 11.11 -12.59 2.80
N ASP A 32 11.78 -13.00 1.73
CA ASP A 32 12.95 -12.30 1.18
C ASP A 32 12.62 -10.92 0.58
N LEU A 33 11.38 -10.72 0.11
CA LEU A 33 10.86 -9.45 -0.40
C LEU A 33 10.03 -8.69 0.62
N LYS A 34 9.61 -9.33 1.71
CA LYS A 34 8.78 -8.72 2.75
C LYS A 34 9.65 -7.93 3.74
N ALA A 35 9.23 -6.71 4.05
CA ALA A 35 9.86 -5.93 5.10
C ALA A 35 9.63 -6.61 6.47
N PRO A 36 10.63 -6.62 7.36
CA PRO A 36 10.42 -7.02 8.75
C PRO A 36 9.29 -6.21 9.38
N ARG A 37 8.57 -6.82 10.32
CA ARG A 37 7.42 -6.19 10.97
C ARG A 37 7.76 -4.83 11.59
N GLU A 38 8.89 -4.72 12.28
CA GLU A 38 9.33 -3.48 12.91
C GLU A 38 9.53 -2.35 11.89
N LEU A 39 10.20 -2.65 10.77
CA LEU A 39 10.39 -1.70 9.67
C LEU A 39 9.05 -1.32 9.02
N TYR A 40 8.14 -2.27 8.87
CA TYR A 40 6.80 -2.02 8.34
C TYR A 40 6.01 -1.05 9.24
N GLU A 41 5.99 -1.30 10.54
CA GLU A 41 5.29 -0.47 11.53
C GLU A 41 5.90 0.94 11.60
N GLU A 42 7.23 1.07 11.53
CA GLU A 42 7.93 2.36 11.48
C GLU A 42 7.54 3.19 10.24
N ARG A 43 7.59 2.58 9.05
CA ARG A 43 7.19 3.23 7.78
C ARG A 43 5.74 3.70 7.82
N LEU A 44 4.84 2.89 8.38
CA LEU A 44 3.44 3.26 8.55
C LEU A 44 3.26 4.38 9.57
N ALA A 45 4.03 4.40 10.65
CA ALA A 45 3.99 5.50 11.62
C ALA A 45 4.38 6.84 10.98
N ILE A 46 5.37 6.82 10.08
CA ILE A 46 5.75 8.00 9.29
C ILE A 46 4.61 8.41 8.35
N CYS A 47 4.04 7.46 7.61
CA CYS A 47 2.92 7.74 6.70
C CYS A 47 1.67 8.26 7.44
N LYS A 48 1.38 7.78 8.66
CA LYS A 48 0.25 8.28 9.48
C LYS A 48 0.36 9.76 9.83
N ASN A 49 1.58 10.29 9.92
CA ASN A 49 1.85 11.69 10.19
C ASN A 49 2.12 12.50 8.91
N CYS A 50 1.93 11.90 7.73
CA CYS A 50 2.22 12.54 6.45
C CYS A 50 0.96 13.23 5.90
N ASP A 51 1.07 14.51 5.54
CA ASP A 51 -0.01 15.29 4.89
C ASP A 51 -0.46 14.69 3.55
N GLU A 52 0.35 13.78 3.00
CA GLU A 52 0.15 13.16 1.71
C GLU A 52 -0.65 11.86 1.80
N LEU A 53 -0.95 11.38 3.00
CA LEU A 53 -1.81 10.22 3.21
C LEU A 53 -3.29 10.60 3.03
N LEU A 54 -4.00 9.85 2.19
CA LEU A 54 -5.43 9.99 1.97
C LEU A 54 -6.06 8.60 1.85
N SER A 55 -6.90 8.22 2.83
CA SER A 55 -7.62 6.93 2.83
C SER A 55 -6.71 5.71 2.60
N GLY A 56 -5.52 5.69 3.20
CA GLY A 56 -4.54 4.60 3.03
C GLY A 56 -3.70 4.69 1.75
N MET A 57 -3.94 5.67 0.88
CA MET A 57 -3.15 5.93 -0.33
C MET A 57 -2.23 7.13 -0.16
N CYS A 58 -1.05 7.07 -0.78
CA CYS A 58 -0.14 8.22 -0.84
C CYS A 58 -0.47 9.07 -2.07
N LYS A 59 -0.78 10.36 -1.87
CA LYS A 59 -1.07 11.31 -2.95
C LYS A 59 0.10 11.51 -3.93
N LYS A 60 1.36 11.25 -3.54
CA LYS A 60 2.53 11.36 -4.44
C LYS A 60 2.58 10.28 -5.50
N CYS A 61 2.29 9.02 -5.13
CA CYS A 61 2.41 7.89 -6.04
C CYS A 61 1.07 7.27 -6.46
N GLY A 62 -0.03 7.60 -5.78
CA GLY A 62 -1.34 7.00 -6.01
C GLY A 62 -1.46 5.55 -5.56
N CYS A 63 -0.47 5.00 -4.86
CA CYS A 63 -0.51 3.63 -4.34
C CYS A 63 -0.85 3.59 -2.84
N TYR A 64 -1.35 2.44 -2.39
CA TYR A 64 -1.53 2.15 -0.97
C TYR A 64 -0.20 2.14 -0.22
N VAL A 65 -0.15 2.87 0.89
CA VAL A 65 1.08 2.97 1.71
C VAL A 65 1.47 1.63 2.30
N GLU A 66 0.49 0.81 2.68
CA GLU A 66 0.67 -0.54 3.23
C GLU A 66 1.37 -1.47 2.23
N MET A 67 0.97 -1.47 0.95
CA MET A 67 1.64 -2.28 -0.07
C MET A 67 3.10 -1.88 -0.28
N ARG A 68 3.41 -0.58 -0.26
CA ARG A 68 4.79 -0.11 -0.45
C ARG A 68 5.65 -0.37 0.79
N ALA A 69 5.10 -0.11 1.97
CA ALA A 69 5.80 -0.29 3.24
C ALA A 69 6.13 -1.77 3.47
N ALA A 70 5.24 -2.69 3.06
CA ALA A 70 5.41 -4.13 3.19
C ALA A 70 6.54 -4.69 2.32
N GLN A 71 6.96 -3.97 1.28
CA GLN A 71 8.07 -4.40 0.44
C GLN A 71 9.40 -3.96 1.05
N LYS A 72 10.33 -4.90 1.19
CA LYS A 72 11.67 -4.67 1.74
C LYS A 72 12.45 -3.63 0.95
N LYS A 73 12.39 -3.69 -0.38
CA LYS A 73 12.98 -2.71 -1.31
C LYS A 73 12.08 -1.49 -1.58
N GLY A 74 10.92 -1.43 -0.93
CA GLY A 74 10.04 -0.28 -0.99
C GLY A 74 10.70 0.95 -0.36
N TYR A 75 10.44 2.11 -0.95
CA TYR A 75 10.85 3.42 -0.46
C TYR A 75 9.70 4.41 -0.57
N CYS A 76 9.75 5.45 0.24
CA CYS A 76 8.83 6.57 0.20
C CYS A 76 8.97 7.31 -1.14
N PRO A 77 7.89 7.46 -1.93
CA PRO A 77 7.93 8.12 -3.24
C PRO A 77 8.05 9.65 -3.16
N SER A 78 8.07 10.22 -1.95
CA SER A 78 8.35 11.64 -1.77
C SER A 78 9.79 11.94 -2.17
N GLU A 79 10.04 13.16 -2.66
CA GLU A 79 11.38 13.63 -3.04
C GLU A 79 12.38 13.50 -1.89
N LYS A 80 11.91 13.64 -0.65
CA LYS A 80 12.72 13.53 0.57
C LYS A 80 12.98 12.10 1.03
N HIS A 81 12.34 11.10 0.42
CA HIS A 81 12.45 9.69 0.81
C HIS A 81 12.38 9.50 2.33
N HIS A 82 11.21 9.80 2.92
CA HIS A 82 11.04 9.76 4.37
C HIS A 82 11.34 8.40 5.02
N TRP A 83 11.42 7.33 4.22
CA TRP A 83 11.82 5.98 4.58
C TRP A 83 12.16 5.16 3.32
#